data_AF-A0A9E2DTE1-F1
#
_entry.id   AF-A0A9E2DTE1-F1
#
_cell.length_a   1.000
_cell.length_b   1.000
_cell.length_c   1.000
_cell.angle_alpha   90.00
_cell.angle_beta   90.00
_cell.angle_gamma   90.00
#
_symmetry.space_group_name_H-M   'P 1'
#
loop_
_entity.id
_entity.type
_entity.pdbx_description
1 polymer ?
#
loop_
_entity_poly.entity_id
_entity_poly.type
_entity_poly.pdbx_seq_one_letter_code
_entity_poly.pdbx_strand_id
1 'polypeptide(L)'
;HDCNWKLSVENYNECYHCPTVHGTSLTRGVLDMAGYSIVPHGQMIWHDGKAQTKNEKQYDYDTTRTPRAGDYAAYWIWPNVSFCCYPGGYFTIRQWLPVSWRKTIYRYRWFSDGSLADEAVEALMVKHRETTGAEDEVVVSKIQKGMESRAFEPGPYIMGDGSGPMSEVGLRHLHMLYRNAMAG
;
A
#
# COMPACT_ATOMS: atom_id res chain seq x y z
N HIS A 1 -9.99 -9.86 1.80
CA HIS A 1 -9.86 -9.47 0.40
C HIS A 1 -10.59 -10.50 -0.44
N ASP A 2 -11.83 -10.18 -0.80
CA ASP A 2 -12.67 -10.94 -1.74
C ASP A 2 -12.25 -10.66 -3.20
N CYS A 3 -10.97 -10.89 -3.46
CA CYS A 3 -10.35 -10.75 -4.77
C CYS A 3 -9.18 -11.72 -4.94
N ASN A 4 -8.74 -11.87 -6.18
CA ASN A 4 -7.46 -12.48 -6.50
C ASN A 4 -6.32 -11.74 -5.82
N TRP A 5 -5.33 -12.47 -5.32
CA TRP A 5 -4.22 -11.88 -4.58
C TRP A 5 -3.44 -10.84 -5.40
N LYS A 6 -3.37 -11.02 -6.73
CA LYS A 6 -2.70 -10.08 -7.64
C LYS A 6 -3.37 -8.70 -7.63
N LEU A 7 -4.71 -8.65 -7.63
CA LEU A 7 -5.46 -7.38 -7.57
C LEU A 7 -5.21 -6.63 -6.26
N SER A 8 -5.08 -7.37 -5.16
CA SER A 8 -4.74 -6.77 -3.86
C SER A 8 -3.29 -6.27 -3.81
N VAL A 9 -2.37 -6.92 -4.53
CA VAL A 9 -1.00 -6.46 -4.69
C VAL A 9 -0.91 -5.27 -5.66
N GLU A 10 -1.72 -5.24 -6.72
CA GLU A 10 -1.84 -4.09 -7.64
C GLU A 10 -2.29 -2.85 -6.88
N ASN A 11 -3.39 -2.93 -6.12
CA ASN A 11 -3.90 -1.85 -5.27
C ASN A 11 -2.85 -1.32 -4.28
N TYR A 12 -1.92 -2.17 -3.83
CA TYR A 12 -0.84 -1.73 -2.93
C TYR A 12 0.29 -0.99 -3.64
N ASN A 13 0.55 -1.30 -4.92
CA ASN A 13 1.73 -0.86 -5.66
C ASN A 13 1.50 0.37 -6.56
N GLU A 14 0.36 1.03 -6.43
CA GLU A 14 0.11 2.39 -6.91
C GLU A 14 -0.47 3.24 -5.79
N CYS A 15 -0.48 4.55 -5.98
CA CYS A 15 -1.19 5.48 -5.09
C CYS A 15 -2.10 6.44 -5.87
N TYR A 16 -2.46 6.07 -7.09
CA TYR A 16 -3.36 6.81 -7.96
C TYR A 16 -4.76 6.87 -7.35
N HIS A 17 -5.22 5.80 -6.70
CA HIS A 17 -6.49 5.78 -5.97
C HIS A 17 -6.44 6.55 -4.64
N CYS A 18 -5.26 6.72 -4.04
CA CYS A 18 -5.11 7.21 -2.67
C CYS A 18 -5.82 8.56 -2.41
N PRO A 19 -5.72 9.60 -3.26
CA PRO A 19 -6.40 10.87 -3.00
C PRO A 19 -7.93 10.77 -3.00
N THR A 20 -8.47 9.82 -3.77
CA THR A 20 -9.92 9.62 -3.93
C THR A 20 -10.49 8.67 -2.87
N VAL A 21 -9.77 7.61 -2.54
CA VAL A 21 -10.24 6.54 -1.65
C VAL A 21 -9.78 6.77 -0.20
N HIS A 22 -8.53 7.20 0.00
CA HIS A 22 -7.89 7.38 1.30
C HIS A 22 -7.60 8.86 1.60
N GLY A 23 -8.53 9.73 1.21
CA GLY A 23 -8.39 11.18 1.35
C GLY A 23 -8.06 11.61 2.78
N THR A 24 -8.84 11.13 3.74
CA THR A 24 -8.69 11.45 5.16
C THR A 24 -7.77 10.49 5.89
N SER A 25 -7.83 9.19 5.56
CA SER A 25 -7.08 8.15 6.26
C SER A 25 -5.58 8.18 5.93
N LEU A 26 -5.18 8.43 4.68
CA LEU A 26 -3.77 8.34 4.27
C LEU A 26 -3.19 9.68 3.78
N THR A 27 -3.81 10.28 2.76
CA THR A 27 -3.20 11.39 2.01
C THR A 27 -3.26 12.74 2.72
N ARG A 28 -4.24 12.96 3.60
CA ARG A 28 -4.24 14.08 4.55
C ARG A 28 -3.74 13.65 5.93
N GLY A 29 -3.99 12.40 6.29
CA GLY A 29 -3.76 11.84 7.61
C GLY A 29 -2.30 11.53 7.95
N VAL A 30 -1.50 11.13 6.97
CA VAL A 30 -0.20 10.49 7.21
C VAL A 30 0.89 10.96 6.25
N LEU A 31 0.66 10.95 4.93
CA LEU A 31 1.71 11.10 3.94
C LEU A 31 1.62 12.42 3.17
N ASP A 32 2.78 13.04 2.92
CA ASP A 32 2.89 14.11 1.94
C ASP A 32 3.02 13.52 0.53
N MET A 33 1.93 13.61 -0.22
CA MET A 33 1.87 13.09 -1.59
C MET A 33 2.76 13.87 -2.57
N ALA A 34 3.15 15.12 -2.27
CA ALA A 34 4.02 15.88 -3.16
C ALA A 34 5.45 15.32 -3.21
N GLY A 35 5.91 14.70 -2.12
CA GLY A 35 7.21 14.04 -2.02
C GLY A 35 7.17 12.52 -2.17
N TYR A 36 6.02 11.95 -2.54
CA TYR A 36 5.85 10.50 -2.65
C TYR A 36 6.37 9.97 -3.98
N SER A 37 7.10 8.85 -3.96
CA SER A 37 7.58 8.21 -5.18
C SER A 37 7.48 6.68 -5.14
N ILE A 38 7.31 6.09 -6.32
CA ILE A 38 7.20 4.66 -6.60
C ILE A 38 8.28 4.31 -7.62
N VAL A 39 9.25 3.51 -7.21
CA VAL A 39 10.43 3.14 -8.01
C VAL A 39 10.56 1.62 -8.07
N PRO A 40 10.22 1.01 -9.21
CA PRO A 40 10.45 -0.41 -9.40
C PRO A 40 11.94 -0.73 -9.62
N HIS A 41 12.41 -1.84 -9.06
CA HIS A 41 13.79 -2.28 -9.20
C HIS A 41 13.90 -3.80 -9.06
N GLY A 42 14.42 -4.51 -10.07
CA GLY A 42 14.57 -5.97 -10.00
C GLY A 42 13.27 -6.69 -9.60
N GLN A 43 13.29 -7.43 -8.49
CA GLN A 43 12.12 -8.15 -7.94
C GLN A 43 11.34 -7.35 -6.87
N MET A 44 11.57 -6.04 -6.76
CA MET A 44 10.93 -5.18 -5.78
C MET A 44 10.28 -3.94 -6.39
N ILE A 45 9.37 -3.35 -5.64
CA ILE A 45 8.82 -2.01 -5.87
C ILE A 45 9.02 -1.23 -4.58
N TRP A 46 9.81 -0.16 -4.65
CA TRP A 46 10.10 0.72 -3.52
C TRP A 46 9.18 1.94 -3.57
N HIS A 47 8.56 2.24 -2.44
CA HIS A 47 7.81 3.45 -2.18
C HIS A 47 8.57 4.30 -1.17
N ASP A 48 8.81 5.56 -1.49
CA ASP A 48 9.48 6.53 -0.62
C ASP A 48 8.58 7.74 -0.42
N GLY A 49 8.55 8.27 0.80
CA GLY A 49 7.75 9.45 1.12
C GLY A 49 8.09 10.04 2.48
N LYS A 50 7.35 11.09 2.85
CA LYS A 50 7.49 11.76 4.15
C LYS A 50 6.14 11.89 4.83
N ALA A 51 6.19 12.02 6.15
CA ALA A 51 5.07 12.41 6.97
C ALA A 51 4.52 13.77 6.51
N GLN A 52 3.20 13.92 6.53
CA GLN A 52 2.58 15.21 6.37
C GLN A 52 2.81 16.10 7.62
N THR A 53 2.83 17.43 7.46
CA THR A 53 3.08 18.41 8.54
C THR A 53 1.86 19.24 8.97
N LYS A 54 0.71 19.02 8.35
CA LYS A 54 -0.61 19.57 8.66
C LYS A 54 -1.21 18.96 9.94
N ASN A 55 -2.17 19.66 10.52
CA ASN A 55 -2.83 19.28 11.78
C ASN A 55 -3.79 18.07 11.67
N GLU A 56 -4.14 17.64 10.46
CA GLU A 56 -5.05 16.51 10.24
C GLU A 56 -4.28 15.18 10.32
N LYS A 57 -4.07 14.63 11.52
CA LYS A 57 -3.35 13.36 11.68
C LYS A 57 -4.29 12.17 11.82
N GLN A 58 -4.04 11.08 11.08
CA GLN A 58 -4.76 9.82 11.29
C GLN A 58 -4.34 9.17 12.62
N TYR A 59 -3.14 9.40 13.11
CA TYR A 59 -2.67 8.96 14.42
C TYR A 59 -1.58 9.89 14.91
N ASP A 60 -1.35 9.94 16.22
CA ASP A 60 -0.25 10.74 16.76
C ASP A 60 1.08 10.04 16.48
N TYR A 61 1.94 10.73 15.74
CA TYR A 61 3.33 10.35 15.53
C TYR A 61 4.25 11.53 15.84
N ASP A 62 5.34 11.22 16.53
CA ASP A 62 6.42 12.15 16.84
C ASP A 62 7.55 11.99 15.80
N THR A 63 7.69 12.99 14.93
CA THR A 63 8.72 13.03 13.89
C THR A 63 10.09 13.48 14.41
N THR A 64 10.20 13.89 15.67
CA THR A 64 11.45 14.36 16.30
C THR A 64 12.22 13.24 17.01
N ARG A 65 11.54 12.11 17.24
CA ARG A 65 12.04 10.98 18.01
C ARG A 65 13.33 10.37 17.46
N THR A 66 13.48 10.34 16.15
CA THR A 66 14.73 9.94 15.47
C THR A 66 14.92 10.81 14.22
N PRO A 67 16.14 10.91 13.65
CA PRO A 67 16.37 11.66 12.41
C PRO A 67 15.53 11.20 11.21
N ARG A 68 14.97 9.98 11.25
CA ARG A 68 14.13 9.41 10.20
C ARG A 68 12.68 9.16 10.66
N ALA A 69 12.26 9.69 11.80
CA ALA A 69 10.92 9.42 12.33
C ALA A 69 9.80 10.06 11.50
N GLY A 70 10.12 11.01 10.61
CA GLY A 70 9.21 11.53 9.60
C GLY A 70 9.26 10.79 8.26
N ASP A 71 10.06 9.74 8.11
CA ASP A 71 10.21 9.04 6.84
C ASP A 71 9.14 7.97 6.68
N TYR A 72 8.67 7.80 5.45
CA TYR A 72 7.89 6.65 5.01
C TYR A 72 8.72 5.89 3.98
N ALA A 73 8.88 4.58 4.21
CA ALA A 73 9.54 3.71 3.24
C ALA A 73 8.84 2.36 3.21
N ALA A 74 8.41 1.93 2.03
CA ALA A 74 7.81 0.63 1.86
C ALA A 74 8.42 -0.13 0.69
N TYR A 75 8.64 -1.43 0.88
CA TYR A 75 9.17 -2.33 -0.11
C TYR A 75 8.14 -3.42 -0.33
N TRP A 76 7.58 -3.51 -1.53
CA TRP A 76 6.97 -4.75 -1.96
C TRP A 76 8.02 -5.61 -2.65
N ILE A 77 8.05 -6.89 -2.31
CA ILE A 77 8.98 -7.87 -2.84
C ILE A 77 8.18 -9.02 -3.44
N TRP A 78 8.52 -9.35 -4.67
CA TRP A 78 7.95 -10.47 -5.38
C TRP A 78 8.09 -11.78 -4.58
N PRO A 79 7.05 -12.63 -4.50
CA PRO A 79 5.77 -12.47 -5.19
C PRO A 79 4.73 -11.68 -4.39
N ASN A 80 4.75 -11.70 -3.05
CA ASN A 80 3.57 -11.36 -2.28
C ASN A 80 3.84 -10.90 -0.83
N VAL A 81 4.94 -10.20 -0.58
CA VAL A 81 5.27 -9.67 0.75
C VAL A 81 5.63 -8.19 0.65
N SER A 82 5.27 -7.40 1.65
CA SER A 82 5.81 -6.05 1.81
C SER A 82 6.31 -5.78 3.21
N PHE A 83 7.34 -4.95 3.29
CA PHE A 83 7.86 -4.35 4.51
C PHE A 83 7.60 -2.84 4.46
N CYS A 84 7.22 -2.22 5.57
CA CYS A 84 6.96 -0.79 5.59
C CYS A 84 7.29 -0.16 6.92
N CYS A 85 8.04 0.94 6.87
CA CYS A 85 8.25 1.87 7.96
C CYS A 85 7.28 3.04 7.78
N TYR A 86 6.41 3.25 8.77
CA TYR A 86 5.55 4.42 8.84
C TYR A 86 6.18 5.51 9.73
N PRO A 87 5.80 6.79 9.52
CA PRO A 87 6.14 7.86 10.44
C PRO A 87 5.82 7.51 11.90
N GLY A 88 6.68 7.92 12.84
CA GLY A 88 6.54 7.60 14.26
C GLY A 88 7.23 6.29 14.69
N GLY A 89 7.89 5.58 13.77
CA GLY A 89 8.72 4.42 14.11
C GLY A 89 7.98 3.09 14.13
N TYR A 90 6.86 2.99 13.40
CA TYR A 90 6.14 1.73 13.24
C TYR A 90 6.69 0.95 12.06
N PHE A 91 6.94 -0.33 12.28
CA PHE A 91 7.32 -1.26 11.22
C PHE A 91 6.21 -2.27 10.99
N THR A 92 5.98 -2.61 9.73
CA THR A 92 4.94 -3.55 9.38
C THR A 92 5.36 -4.55 8.33
N ILE A 93 4.77 -5.74 8.41
CA ILE A 93 4.90 -6.81 7.43
C ILE A 93 3.51 -7.13 6.90
N ARG A 94 3.33 -6.99 5.58
CA ARG A 94 2.12 -7.39 4.86
C ARG A 94 2.41 -8.62 4.02
N GLN A 95 1.48 -9.56 4.01
CA GLN A 95 1.56 -10.75 3.16
C GLN A 95 0.21 -11.07 2.55
N TRP A 96 0.20 -11.28 1.23
CA TRP A 96 -0.98 -11.69 0.48
C TRP A 96 -0.98 -13.20 0.29
N LEU A 97 -1.80 -13.90 1.08
CA LEU A 97 -1.89 -15.35 1.06
C LEU A 97 -3.07 -15.79 0.17
N PRO A 98 -2.81 -16.34 -1.03
CA PRO A 98 -3.88 -16.78 -1.92
C PRO A 98 -4.62 -17.97 -1.30
N VAL A 99 -5.95 -17.89 -1.22
CA VAL A 99 -6.81 -19.00 -0.78
C VAL A 99 -7.51 -19.62 -1.99
N SER A 100 -7.98 -18.77 -2.90
CA SER A 100 -8.54 -19.18 -4.18
C SER A 100 -8.33 -18.07 -5.21
N TRP A 101 -8.82 -18.28 -6.43
CA TRP A 101 -8.77 -17.26 -7.47
C TRP A 101 -9.61 -16.00 -7.14
N ARG A 102 -10.52 -16.06 -6.15
CA ARG A 102 -11.36 -14.93 -5.67
C ARG A 102 -11.14 -14.55 -4.21
N LYS A 103 -10.23 -15.22 -3.50
CA LYS A 103 -10.08 -15.02 -2.06
C LYS A 103 -8.62 -14.96 -1.67
N THR A 104 -8.30 -13.91 -0.94
CA THR A 104 -6.95 -13.67 -0.40
C THR A 104 -7.05 -13.33 1.08
N ILE A 105 -6.23 -13.99 1.89
CA ILE A 105 -5.98 -13.58 3.27
C ILE A 105 -4.90 -12.50 3.23
N TYR A 106 -5.27 -11.27 3.60
CA TYR A 106 -4.34 -10.18 3.78
C TYR A 106 -3.85 -10.17 5.22
N ARG A 107 -2.65 -10.73 5.44
CA ARG A 107 -2.04 -10.82 6.75
C ARG A 107 -1.20 -9.58 7.00
N TYR A 108 -1.46 -8.90 8.11
CA TYR A 108 -0.77 -7.68 8.47
C TYR A 108 -0.24 -7.78 9.90
N ARG A 109 1.06 -7.55 10.07
CA ARG A 109 1.74 -7.58 11.38
C ARG A 109 2.36 -6.22 11.64
N TRP A 110 2.27 -5.76 12.87
CA TRP A 110 2.81 -4.49 13.33
C TRP A 110 3.84 -4.73 14.40
N PHE A 111 4.87 -3.88 14.37
CA PHE A 111 6.00 -3.92 15.27
C PHE A 111 6.33 -2.47 15.64
N SER A 112 6.75 -2.26 16.89
CA SER A 112 7.42 -1.05 17.34
C SER A 112 8.86 -1.41 17.72
N ASP A 113 9.69 -0.39 17.94
CA ASP A 113 11.03 -0.56 18.49
C ASP A 113 11.04 -0.69 20.03
N GLY A 114 9.89 -1.02 20.64
CA GLY A 114 9.73 -1.20 22.09
C GLY A 114 9.54 0.10 22.88
N SER A 115 9.52 1.24 22.22
CA SER A 115 9.29 2.55 22.85
C SER A 115 7.82 2.92 23.05
N LEU A 116 6.92 2.20 22.37
CA LEU A 116 5.49 2.40 22.43
C LEU A 116 4.88 1.25 23.21
N ALA A 117 3.89 1.57 24.05
CA ALA A 117 3.08 0.56 24.72
C ALA A 117 2.35 -0.31 23.69
N ASP A 118 2.19 -1.60 24.00
CA ASP A 118 1.53 -2.57 23.11
C ASP A 118 0.10 -2.12 22.76
N GLU A 119 -0.61 -1.51 23.70
CA GLU A 119 -1.96 -0.98 23.51
C GLU A 119 -2.00 0.15 22.48
N ALA A 120 -0.94 0.98 22.41
CA ALA A 120 -0.86 2.05 21.42
C ALA A 120 -0.62 1.48 20.01
N VAL A 121 0.20 0.43 19.90
CA VAL A 121 0.41 -0.29 18.64
C VAL A 121 -0.90 -0.97 18.22
N GLU A 122 -1.57 -1.67 19.13
CA GLU A 122 -2.85 -2.34 18.87
C GLU A 122 -3.95 -1.37 18.42
N ALA A 123 -4.10 -0.24 19.11
CA ALA A 123 -5.06 0.79 18.71
C ALA A 123 -4.81 1.29 17.28
N LEU A 124 -3.54 1.44 16.88
CA LEU A 124 -3.18 1.81 15.51
C LEU A 124 -3.51 0.69 14.51
N MET A 125 -3.27 -0.58 14.87
CA MET A 125 -3.64 -1.73 14.03
C MET A 125 -5.16 -1.75 13.76
N VAL A 126 -5.96 -1.59 14.83
CA VAL A 126 -7.43 -1.55 14.74
C VAL A 126 -7.87 -0.39 13.88
N LYS A 127 -7.33 0.82 14.13
CA LYS A 127 -7.66 2.01 13.33
C LYS A 127 -7.34 1.84 11.86
N HIS A 128 -6.18 1.29 11.52
CA HIS A 128 -5.83 1.01 10.12
C HIS A 128 -6.81 0.00 9.49
N ARG A 129 -7.17 -1.06 10.23
CA ARG A 129 -8.12 -2.06 9.76
C ARG A 129 -9.51 -1.47 9.46
N GLU A 130 -9.97 -0.55 10.30
CA GLU A 130 -11.29 0.09 10.17
C GLU A 130 -11.33 1.24 9.15
N THR A 131 -10.17 1.74 8.74
CA THR A 131 -10.04 2.84 7.76
C THR A 131 -9.43 2.32 6.45
N THR A 132 -8.16 2.60 6.18
CA THR A 132 -7.47 2.28 4.91
C THR A 132 -7.66 0.83 4.50
N GLY A 133 -7.53 -0.12 5.44
CA GLY A 133 -7.72 -1.54 5.14
C GLY A 133 -9.15 -1.92 4.73
N ALA A 134 -10.17 -1.29 5.33
CA ALA A 134 -11.57 -1.52 4.96
C ALA A 134 -11.92 -0.81 3.64
N GLU A 135 -11.37 0.37 3.41
CA GLU A 135 -11.49 1.13 2.16
C GLU A 135 -10.92 0.32 0.98
N ASP A 136 -9.71 -0.24 1.12
CA ASP A 136 -9.06 -1.11 0.14
C ASP A 136 -9.88 -2.36 -0.17
N GLU A 137 -10.40 -3.04 0.86
CA GLU A 137 -11.23 -4.25 0.71
C GLU A 137 -12.42 -3.99 -0.23
N VAL A 138 -13.07 -2.84 -0.10
CA VAL A 138 -14.21 -2.45 -0.94
C VAL A 138 -13.78 -2.24 -2.39
N VAL A 139 -12.64 -1.57 -2.61
CA VAL A 139 -12.10 -1.30 -3.96
C VAL A 139 -11.77 -2.61 -4.67
N VAL A 140 -10.92 -3.45 -4.08
CA VAL A 140 -10.45 -4.67 -4.73
C VAL A 140 -11.56 -5.68 -4.97
N SER A 141 -12.57 -5.73 -4.08
CA SER A 141 -13.74 -6.61 -4.25
C SER A 141 -14.64 -6.14 -5.40
N LYS A 142 -14.75 -4.84 -5.63
CA LYS A 142 -15.47 -4.28 -6.79
C LYS A 142 -14.69 -4.52 -8.09
N ILE A 143 -13.37 -4.34 -8.08
CA ILE A 143 -12.51 -4.62 -9.23
C ILE A 143 -12.62 -6.10 -9.64
N GLN A 144 -12.53 -7.04 -8.69
CA GLN A 144 -12.70 -8.47 -8.95
C GLN A 144 -14.02 -8.76 -9.66
N LYS A 145 -15.14 -8.21 -9.16
CA LYS A 145 -16.46 -8.38 -9.78
C LYS A 145 -16.53 -7.75 -11.17
N GLY A 146 -15.92 -6.57 -11.35
CA GLY A 146 -15.88 -5.87 -12.63
C GLY A 146 -15.12 -6.64 -13.71
N MET A 147 -13.95 -7.18 -13.37
CA MET A 147 -13.08 -7.94 -14.29
C MET A 147 -13.69 -9.26 -14.79
N GLU A 148 -14.73 -9.76 -14.11
CA GLU A 148 -15.45 -10.96 -14.54
C GLU A 148 -16.57 -10.67 -15.53
N SER A 149 -16.87 -9.39 -15.76
CA SER A 149 -17.78 -9.00 -16.82
C SER A 149 -17.20 -9.36 -18.18
N ARG A 150 -18.02 -9.92 -19.07
CA ARG A 150 -17.65 -10.17 -20.47
C ARG A 150 -17.37 -8.89 -21.26
N ALA A 151 -17.82 -7.75 -20.77
CA ALA A 151 -17.58 -6.43 -21.36
C ALA A 151 -16.32 -5.76 -20.81
N PHE A 152 -15.61 -6.39 -19.86
CA PHE A 152 -14.37 -5.82 -19.33
C PHE A 152 -13.27 -5.89 -20.39
N GLU A 153 -12.66 -4.73 -20.65
CA GLU A 153 -11.43 -4.60 -21.42
C GLU A 153 -10.38 -3.89 -20.56
N PRO A 154 -9.15 -4.40 -20.47
CA PRO A 154 -8.10 -3.75 -19.69
C PRO A 154 -7.73 -2.39 -20.30
N GLY A 155 -7.67 -1.38 -19.45
CA GLY A 155 -7.22 -0.04 -19.82
C GLY A 155 -5.69 0.08 -19.90
N PRO A 156 -5.17 1.19 -20.46
CA PRO A 156 -3.75 1.50 -20.41
C PRO A 156 -3.31 1.88 -18.99
N TYR A 157 -2.01 1.72 -18.69
CA TYR A 157 -1.42 2.27 -17.46
C TYR A 157 -1.34 3.80 -17.53
N ILE A 158 -1.67 4.46 -16.43
CA ILE A 158 -1.46 5.89 -16.25
C ILE A 158 -0.03 6.14 -15.79
N MET A 159 0.87 6.54 -16.70
CA MET A 159 2.29 6.66 -16.38
C MET A 159 2.69 7.98 -15.70
N GLY A 160 1.88 9.04 -15.82
CA GLY A 160 2.13 10.33 -15.17
C GLY A 160 3.54 10.89 -15.43
N ASP A 161 4.19 11.35 -14.37
CA ASP A 161 5.59 11.82 -14.31
C ASP A 161 6.63 10.69 -14.21
N GLY A 162 6.18 9.43 -14.22
CA GLY A 162 7.01 8.23 -14.27
C GLY A 162 7.37 7.62 -12.91
N SER A 163 7.22 8.35 -11.80
CA SER A 163 7.51 7.83 -10.45
C SER A 163 6.68 8.44 -9.34
N GLY A 164 5.89 9.48 -9.59
CA GLY A 164 5.06 10.13 -8.58
C GLY A 164 3.82 9.30 -8.21
N PRO A 165 3.01 9.79 -7.26
CA PRO A 165 1.85 9.06 -6.75
C PRO A 165 0.74 8.87 -7.78
N MET A 166 0.73 9.69 -8.84
CA MET A 166 -0.23 9.58 -9.94
C MET A 166 0.25 8.65 -11.07
N SER A 167 1.34 7.91 -10.85
CA SER A 167 1.91 6.95 -11.79
C SER A 167 1.60 5.51 -11.38
N GLU A 168 1.19 4.70 -12.34
CA GLU A 168 1.02 3.24 -12.25
C GLU A 168 2.27 2.48 -12.72
N VAL A 169 3.45 3.12 -12.65
CA VAL A 169 4.74 2.49 -13.02
C VAL A 169 5.00 1.19 -12.25
N GLY A 170 4.56 1.13 -10.98
CA GLY A 170 4.61 -0.06 -10.15
C GLY A 170 3.80 -1.23 -10.72
N LEU A 171 2.59 -0.97 -11.23
CA LEU A 171 1.70 -1.99 -11.81
C LEU A 171 2.27 -2.53 -13.11
N ARG A 172 2.79 -1.65 -13.96
CA ARG A 172 3.47 -2.07 -15.19
C ARG A 172 4.63 -3.03 -14.87
N HIS A 173 5.46 -2.70 -13.88
CA HIS A 173 6.56 -3.56 -13.44
C HIS A 173 6.09 -4.88 -12.85
N LEU A 174 5.09 -4.83 -11.97
CA LEU A 174 4.45 -6.00 -11.38
C LEU A 174 3.93 -6.97 -12.45
N HIS A 175 3.23 -6.46 -13.47
CA HIS A 175 2.74 -7.28 -14.58
C HIS A 175 3.86 -7.85 -15.45
N MET A 176 5.00 -7.15 -15.60
CA MET A 176 6.19 -7.71 -16.24
C MET A 176 6.76 -8.89 -15.44
N LEU A 177 6.82 -8.80 -14.11
CA LEU A 177 7.26 -9.92 -13.26
C LEU A 177 6.34 -11.14 -13.40
N TYR A 178 5.02 -10.94 -13.40
CA TYR A 178 4.06 -12.04 -13.65
C TYR A 178 4.24 -12.68 -15.02
N ARG A 179 4.32 -11.86 -16.07
CA ARG A 179 4.48 -12.37 -17.43
C ARG A 179 5.76 -13.20 -17.57
N ASN A 180 6.86 -12.74 -16.98
CA ASN A 180 8.12 -13.47 -17.00
C ASN A 180 8.03 -14.80 -16.23
N ALA A 181 7.38 -14.81 -15.07
CA ALA A 181 7.17 -16.02 -14.28
C ALA A 181 6.27 -17.06 -14.96
N MET A 182 5.32 -16.62 -15.79
CA MET A 182 4.42 -17.51 -16.55
C MET A 182 5.00 -18.00 -17.88
N ALA A 183 6.12 -17.42 -18.33
CA ALA A 183 6.76 -17.78 -19.59
C ALA A 183 7.76 -18.95 -19.47
N GLY A 184 8.07 -19.38 -18.24
CA GLY A 184 8.86 -20.58 -17.95
C GLY A 184 7.98 -21.77 -17.61
#